data_AF-A0A0C2R8I2-F1
#
_entry.id   AF-A0A0C2R8I2-F1
#
_cell.length_a   1.000
_cell.length_b   1.000
_cell.length_c   1.000
_cell.angle_alpha   90.00
_cell.angle_beta   90.00
_cell.angle_gamma   90.00
#
_symmetry.space_group_name_H-M   'P 1'
#
loop_
_entity.id
_entity.type
_entity.pdbx_description
1 polymer ?
#
loop_
_entity_poly.entity_id
_entity_poly.type
_entity_poly.pdbx_seq_one_letter_code
_entity_poly.pdbx_strand_id
1 'polypeptide(L)'
;MILLDSFLEHVQKVNCSESFLYFVNYVGLFGSLVSNVEQVNDIDLIVELKPKFPYDLDKIQELHEEMEEKEGKNLKSSWIDRMFAPEDKVRKFLKNKNRYINIMAPSNVQCLSLKKESVITIFSL
;
A
#
# COMPACT_ATOMS: atom_id res chain seq x y z
N MET A 1 -19.55 -1.52 0.84
CA MET A 1 -19.21 -0.49 -0.18
C MET A 1 -18.42 0.67 0.41
N ILE A 2 -18.93 1.44 1.39
CA ILE A 2 -18.28 2.65 1.96
C ILE A 2 -16.79 2.47 2.33
N LEU A 3 -16.40 1.33 2.91
CA LEU A 3 -15.01 1.06 3.30
C LEU A 3 -14.07 0.94 2.09
N LEU A 4 -14.52 0.31 1.01
CA LEU A 4 -13.73 0.15 -0.21
C LEU A 4 -13.61 1.48 -0.96
N ASP A 5 -14.71 2.25 -1.02
CA ASP A 5 -14.71 3.56 -1.65
C ASP A 5 -13.72 4.51 -0.95
N SER A 6 -13.74 4.55 0.39
CA SER A 6 -12.78 5.31 1.19
C SER A 6 -11.33 4.84 0.98
N PHE A 7 -11.11 3.53 0.80
CA PHE A 7 -9.78 3.02 0.46
C PHE A 7 -9.31 3.52 -0.92
N LEU A 8 -10.18 3.48 -1.93
CA LEU A 8 -9.86 3.96 -3.28
C LEU A 8 -9.61 5.48 -3.32
N GLU A 9 -10.28 6.26 -2.47
CA GLU A 9 -9.94 7.68 -2.28
C GLU A 9 -8.51 7.86 -1.73
N HIS A 10 -8.06 7.00 -0.80
CA HIS A 10 -6.68 7.05 -0.32
C HIS A 10 -5.68 6.64 -1.40
N VAL A 11 -6.02 5.67 -2.25
CA VAL A 11 -5.22 5.29 -3.42
C VAL A 11 -5.03 6.50 -4.33
N GLN A 12 -6.10 7.22 -4.65
CA GLN A 12 -6.01 8.44 -5.47
C GLN A 12 -5.15 9.52 -4.80
N LYS A 13 -5.31 9.75 -3.49
CA LYS A 13 -4.49 10.71 -2.74
C LYS A 13 -3.00 10.36 -2.78
N VAL A 14 -2.64 9.09 -2.62
CA VAL A 14 -1.24 8.65 -2.71
C VAL A 14 -0.67 8.91 -4.10
N ASN A 15 -1.41 8.53 -5.14
CA ASN A 15 -0.94 8.62 -6.52
C ASN A 15 -0.77 10.08 -6.99
N CYS A 16 -1.61 11.00 -6.51
CA CYS A 16 -1.57 12.42 -6.87
C CYS A 16 -0.67 13.27 -5.95
N SER A 17 -0.24 12.78 -4.79
CA SER A 17 0.50 13.57 -3.80
C SER A 17 2.02 13.41 -3.95
N GLU A 18 2.74 14.52 -3.89
CA GLU A 18 4.21 14.56 -3.84
C GLU A 18 4.77 14.15 -2.47
N SER A 19 3.93 14.06 -1.44
CA SER A 19 4.33 13.65 -0.08
C SER A 19 4.63 12.15 0.06
N PHE A 20 4.40 11.38 -1.01
CA PHE A 20 4.72 9.97 -1.13
C PHE A 20 5.69 9.72 -2.27
N LEU A 21 6.70 8.90 -2.01
CA LEU A 21 7.74 8.51 -2.96
C LEU A 21 7.42 7.20 -3.69
N TYR A 22 6.32 6.55 -3.28
CA TYR A 22 5.74 5.38 -3.90
C TYR A 22 4.32 5.70 -4.37
N PHE A 23 3.88 4.98 -5.39
CA PHE A 23 2.51 5.02 -5.89
C PHE A 23 1.90 3.62 -5.90
N VAL A 24 0.58 3.56 -5.84
CA VAL A 24 -0.20 2.32 -5.96
C VAL A 24 -0.32 1.99 -7.43
N ASN A 25 0.39 0.95 -7.88
CA ASN A 25 0.33 0.46 -9.26
C ASN A 25 -0.91 -0.40 -9.51
N TYR A 26 -1.30 -1.21 -8.52
CA TYR A 26 -2.38 -2.18 -8.64
C TYR A 26 -3.07 -2.42 -7.30
N VAL A 27 -4.40 -2.60 -7.35
CA VAL A 27 -5.18 -3.13 -6.23
C VAL A 27 -6.06 -4.27 -6.72
N GLY A 28 -5.93 -5.43 -6.06
CA GLY A 28 -6.78 -6.60 -6.26
C GLY A 28 -7.52 -6.94 -4.98
N LEU A 29 -8.81 -7.21 -5.09
CA LEU A 29 -9.63 -7.77 -4.03
C LEU A 29 -9.55 -9.30 -4.06
N PHE A 30 -9.40 -9.94 -2.92
CA PHE A 30 -9.40 -11.40 -2.81
C PHE A 30 -10.06 -11.86 -1.51
N GLY A 31 -10.07 -13.18 -1.27
CA GLY A 31 -10.54 -13.75 -0.02
C GLY A 31 -12.06 -13.82 0.09
N SER A 32 -12.58 -13.69 1.31
CA SER A 32 -13.98 -13.98 1.66
C SER A 32 -15.00 -13.07 0.96
N LEU A 33 -14.56 -11.92 0.42
CA LEU A 33 -15.37 -11.02 -0.41
C LEU A 33 -15.68 -11.54 -1.81
N VAL A 34 -14.86 -12.46 -2.31
CA VAL A 34 -15.08 -13.11 -3.62
C VAL A 34 -16.03 -14.30 -3.47
N SER A 35 -16.15 -14.86 -2.26
CA SER A 35 -17.11 -15.89 -1.89
C SER A 35 -18.39 -15.28 -1.33
N ASN A 36 -19.55 -15.77 -1.75
CA ASN A 36 -20.89 -15.27 -1.45
C ASN A 36 -21.32 -15.41 0.04
N VAL A 37 -20.54 -14.90 0.99
CA VAL A 37 -20.80 -15.01 2.44
C VAL A 37 -21.43 -13.70 2.93
N GLU A 38 -22.67 -13.79 3.41
CA GLU A 38 -23.57 -12.67 3.74
C GLU A 38 -23.08 -11.66 4.80
N GLN A 39 -21.92 -11.89 5.42
CA GLN A 39 -21.30 -10.94 6.34
C GLN A 39 -19.80 -10.85 6.10
N VAL A 40 -19.40 -9.85 5.32
CA VAL A 40 -18.00 -9.49 5.16
C VAL A 40 -17.65 -8.46 6.22
N ASN A 41 -16.86 -8.89 7.20
CA ASN A 41 -16.28 -7.97 8.19
C ASN A 41 -14.91 -7.43 7.77
N ASP A 42 -14.11 -8.20 7.03
CA ASP A 42 -12.74 -7.83 6.64
C ASP A 42 -12.56 -7.78 5.12
N ILE A 43 -11.80 -6.80 4.62
CA ILE A 43 -11.41 -6.64 3.21
C ILE A 43 -9.94 -7.03 3.05
N ASP A 44 -9.71 -8.09 2.29
CA ASP A 44 -8.37 -8.54 1.91
C ASP A 44 -7.98 -7.94 0.54
N LEU A 45 -6.94 -7.10 0.55
CA LEU A 45 -6.46 -6.36 -0.61
C LEU A 45 -5.02 -6.72 -0.93
N ILE A 46 -4.79 -7.09 -2.19
CA ILE A 46 -3.46 -7.13 -2.79
C ILE A 46 -3.16 -5.71 -3.24
N VAL A 47 -2.07 -5.12 -2.75
CA VAL A 47 -1.64 -3.78 -3.16
C VAL A 47 -0.21 -3.88 -3.65
N GLU A 48 -0.02 -3.59 -4.94
CA GLU A 48 1.31 -3.41 -5.52
C GLU A 48 1.69 -1.94 -5.43
N LEU A 49 2.80 -1.68 -4.73
CA LEU A 49 3.41 -0.36 -4.69
C LEU A 49 4.64 -0.36 -5.59
N LYS A 50 4.85 0.74 -6.30
CA LYS A 50 6.06 0.97 -7.09
C LYS A 50 6.70 2.30 -6.70
N PRO A 51 8.04 2.37 -6.68
CA PRO A 51 8.74 3.63 -6.45
C PRO A 51 8.50 4.58 -7.63
N LYS A 52 8.38 5.87 -7.35
CA LYS A 52 8.28 6.92 -8.39
C LYS A 52 9.58 7.10 -9.17
N PHE A 53 10.72 6.73 -8.58
CA PHE A 53 12.04 6.71 -9.21
C PHE A 53 12.60 5.28 -9.21
N PRO A 54 12.14 4.38 -10.10
CA PRO A 54 12.44 2.94 -10.04
C PRO A 54 13.90 2.58 -10.33
N TYR A 55 14.65 3.46 -10.97
CA TYR A 55 16.06 3.24 -11.32
C TYR A 55 17.03 3.98 -10.39
N ASP A 56 16.51 4.70 -9.39
CA ASP A 56 17.29 5.57 -8.52
C ASP A 56 16.74 5.51 -7.09
N LEU A 57 17.06 4.41 -6.40
CA LEU A 57 16.61 4.16 -5.03
C LEU A 57 17.33 5.05 -4.02
N ASP A 58 18.55 5.48 -4.33
CA ASP A 58 19.31 6.41 -3.49
C ASP A 58 18.59 7.76 -3.42
N LYS A 59 18.06 8.24 -4.56
CA LYS A 59 17.21 9.44 -4.60
C LYS A 59 15.93 9.30 -3.79
N ILE A 60 15.33 8.12 -3.74
CA ILE A 60 14.15 7.87 -2.87
C ILE A 60 14.55 8.06 -1.41
N GLN A 61 15.72 7.54 -1.01
CA GLN A 61 16.19 7.66 0.37
C GLN A 61 16.54 9.11 0.73
N GLU A 62 17.25 9.83 -0.15
CA GLU A 62 17.60 11.25 0.03
C GLU A 62 16.33 12.11 0.21
N LEU A 63 15.37 11.99 -0.70
CA LEU A 63 14.11 12.73 -0.61
C LEU A 63 13.32 12.37 0.65
N HIS A 64 13.38 11.12 1.10
CA HIS A 64 12.72 10.72 2.33
C HIS A 64 13.33 11.41 3.55
N GLU A 65 14.66 11.43 3.64
CA GLU A 65 15.39 12.08 4.74
C GLU A 65 15.13 13.58 4.76
N GLU A 66 15.15 14.26 3.61
CA GLU A 66 14.77 15.67 3.51
C GLU A 66 13.34 15.94 4.01
N MET A 67 12.39 15.05 3.69
CA MET A 67 11.01 15.18 4.16
C MET A 67 10.91 14.98 5.68
N GLU A 68 11.64 14.01 6.24
CA GLU A 68 11.64 13.76 7.69
C GLU A 68 12.28 14.91 8.48
N GLU A 69 13.37 15.49 7.97
CA GLU A 69 14.01 16.66 8.56
C GLU A 69 13.07 17.88 8.58
N LYS A 70 12.39 18.14 7.47
CA LYS A 70 11.37 19.21 7.38
C LYS A 70 10.19 18.97 8.33
N GLU A 71 9.81 17.72 8.56
CA GLU A 71 8.77 17.33 9.51
C GLU A 71 9.27 17.28 10.98
N GLY A 72 10.56 17.54 11.23
CA GLY A 72 11.16 17.52 12.57
C GLY A 72 11.24 16.13 13.20
N LYS A 73 11.18 15.06 12.38
CA LYS A 73 11.26 13.67 12.86
C LYS A 73 12.70 13.30 13.19
N ASN A 74 12.87 12.53 14.26
CA ASN A 74 14.17 12.00 14.64
C ASN A 74 14.46 10.73 13.84
N LEU A 75 15.54 10.75 13.04
CA LEU A 75 16.04 9.62 12.25
C LEU A 75 16.60 8.45 13.10
N LYS A 76 16.23 8.29 14.37
CA LYS A 76 16.84 7.30 15.30
C LYS A 76 16.48 5.82 15.00
N SER A 77 15.83 5.55 13.88
CA SER A 77 15.48 4.21 13.41
C SER A 77 16.68 3.48 12.78
N SER A 78 16.62 2.14 12.74
CA SER A 78 17.68 1.33 12.14
C SER A 78 17.78 1.57 10.63
N TRP A 79 18.93 1.23 10.01
CA TRP A 79 19.10 1.35 8.55
C TRP A 79 18.01 0.61 7.76
N ILE A 80 17.61 -0.58 8.23
CA ILE A 80 16.54 -1.38 7.60
C ILE A 80 15.21 -0.63 7.69
N ASP A 81 14.86 -0.09 8.85
CA ASP A 81 13.61 0.65 9.03
C ASP A 81 13.55 1.87 8.09
N ARG A 82 14.66 2.59 7.95
CA ARG A 82 14.75 3.75 7.06
C ARG A 82 14.57 3.36 5.60
N MET A 83 15.21 2.27 5.16
CA MET A 83 15.13 1.79 3.78
C MET A 83 13.69 1.46 3.36
N PHE A 84 12.88 0.91 4.27
CA PHE A 84 11.48 0.56 3.99
C PHE A 84 10.46 1.64 4.39
N ALA A 85 10.87 2.66 5.15
CA ALA A 85 9.97 3.69 5.66
C ALA A 85 9.15 4.43 4.58
N PRO A 86 9.70 4.77 3.39
CA PRO A 86 8.91 5.42 2.34
C PRO A 86 7.73 4.56 1.84
N GLU A 87 7.97 3.26 1.64
CA GLU A 87 6.91 2.32 1.22
C GLU A 87 5.92 2.08 2.37
N ASP A 88 6.42 1.90 3.60
CA ASP A 88 5.60 1.66 4.79
C ASP A 88 4.72 2.88 5.13
N LYS A 89 5.19 4.11 4.86
CA LYS A 89 4.37 5.34 4.95
C LYS A 89 3.13 5.25 4.07
N VAL A 90 3.27 4.76 2.83
CA VAL A 90 2.13 4.53 1.94
C VAL A 90 1.21 3.43 2.49
N ARG A 91 1.75 2.28 2.91
CA ARG A 91 0.95 1.18 3.45
C ARG A 91 0.14 1.60 4.68
N LYS A 92 0.77 2.32 5.61
CA LYS A 92 0.12 2.87 6.81
C LYS A 92 -0.97 3.88 6.46
N PHE A 93 -0.72 4.76 5.50
CA PHE A 93 -1.70 5.73 5.03
C PHE A 93 -2.92 5.05 4.39
N LEU A 94 -2.69 4.11 3.45
CA LEU A 94 -3.76 3.35 2.81
C LEU A 94 -4.61 2.58 3.82
N LYS A 95 -3.95 1.92 4.79
CA LYS A 95 -4.64 1.19 5.86
C LYS A 95 -5.46 2.12 6.76
N ASN A 96 -5.03 3.37 6.93
CA ASN A 96 -5.68 4.40 7.77
C ASN A 96 -6.09 3.88 9.16
N LYS A 97 -5.25 3.04 9.78
CA LYS A 97 -5.52 2.35 11.06
C LYS A 97 -6.81 1.53 11.09
N ASN A 98 -7.40 1.23 9.93
CA ASN A 98 -8.61 0.44 9.83
C ASN A 98 -8.28 -1.04 10.06
N ARG A 99 -8.86 -1.62 11.12
CA ARG A 99 -8.62 -3.02 11.49
C ARG A 99 -9.23 -4.02 10.51
N TYR A 100 -10.22 -3.58 9.74
CA TYR A 100 -10.95 -4.37 8.76
C TYR A 100 -10.30 -4.36 7.37
N ILE A 101 -9.19 -3.63 7.19
CA ILE A 101 -8.42 -3.63 5.94
C ILE A 101 -7.14 -4.42 6.16
N ASN A 102 -7.01 -5.51 5.42
CA ASN A 102 -5.81 -6.30 5.35
C ASN A 102 -5.11 -6.04 4.00
N ILE A 103 -3.85 -5.59 4.05
CA ILE A 103 -3.06 -5.27 2.85
C ILE A 103 -1.94 -6.29 2.73
N MET A 104 -1.90 -6.97 1.59
CA MET A 104 -0.83 -7.91 1.23
C MET A 104 -0.05 -7.42 0.01
N ALA A 105 1.26 -7.68 -0.01
CA ALA A 105 2.07 -7.50 -1.21
C ALA A 105 1.78 -8.65 -2.21
N PRO A 106 1.90 -8.43 -3.54
CA PRO A 106 1.70 -9.48 -4.54
C PRO A 106 2.58 -10.72 -4.33
N SER A 107 3.81 -10.54 -3.83
CA SER A 107 4.73 -11.64 -3.49
C SER A 107 4.14 -12.62 -2.48
N ASN A 108 3.32 -12.13 -1.56
CA ASN A 108 2.75 -12.95 -0.49
C ASN A 108 1.60 -13.82 -1.01
N VAL A 109 0.93 -13.38 -2.07
CA VAL A 109 -0.21 -14.07 -2.69
C VAL A 109 0.25 -15.31 -3.47
N GLN A 110 1.45 -15.27 -4.06
CA GLN A 110 2.05 -16.44 -4.70
C GLN A 110 2.27 -17.57 -3.69
N CYS A 111 2.64 -17.24 -2.45
CA CYS A 111 2.77 -18.22 -1.36
C CYS A 111 1.42 -18.81 -0.91
N LEU A 112 0.31 -18.11 -1.15
CA LEU A 112 -1.02 -18.56 -0.74
C LEU A 112 -1.69 -19.51 -1.75
N SER A 113 -1.01 -19.88 -2.85
CA SER A 113 -1.57 -20.72 -3.93
C SER A 113 -2.93 -20.23 -4.46
N LEU A 114 -3.21 -18.93 -4.33
CA LEU A 114 -4.44 -18.34 -4.80
C LEU A 114 -4.47 -18.41 -6.33
N LYS A 115 -5.51 -19.02 -6.89
CA LYS A 115 -5.72 -19.00 -8.33
C LYS A 115 -5.96 -17.57 -8.76
N LYS A 116 -5.38 -17.15 -9.88
CA LYS A 116 -5.53 -15.78 -10.44
C LYS A 116 -7.01 -15.40 -10.66
N GLU A 117 -7.86 -16.39 -10.89
CA GLU A 117 -9.32 -16.30 -11.03
C GLU A 117 -10.06 -15.89 -9.73
N SER A 118 -9.38 -15.97 -8.58
CA SER A 118 -9.92 -15.62 -7.26
C SER A 118 -9.58 -14.19 -6.82
N VAL A 119 -8.97 -13.40 -7.72
CA VAL A 119 -8.62 -12.00 -7.49
C VAL A 119 -9.40 -11.13 -8.46
N ILE A 120 -10.16 -10.18 -7.92
CA ILE A 120 -10.86 -9.17 -8.71
C ILE A 120 -9.98 -7.93 -8.74
N THR A 121 -9.51 -7.54 -9.93
CA THR A 121 -8.83 -6.25 -10.09
C THR A 121 -9.83 -5.12 -9.89
N ILE A 122 -9.53 -4.23 -8.93
CA ILE A 122 -10.38 -3.08 -8.59
C ILE A 122 -9.69 -1.74 -8.85
N PHE A 123 -8.37 -1.75 -9.05
CA PHE A 123 -7.60 -0.59 -9.50
C PHE A 123 -6.34 -1.04 -10.24
N SER A 124 -5.98 -0.34 -11.31
CA SER A 124 -4.69 -0.45 -11.98
C SER A 124 -4.35 0.91 -12.59
N LEU A 125 -3.09 1.32 -12.47
CA LEU A 125 -2.51 2.43 -13.24
C LEU A 125 -1.98 1.93 -14.59
#